data_AF-A0A3D3CWV7-F1
#
_entry.id   AF-A0A3D3CWV7-F1
#
_cell.length_a   1.000
_cell.length_b   1.000
_cell.length_c   1.000
_cell.angle_alpha   90.00
_cell.angle_beta   90.00
_cell.angle_gamma   90.00
#
_symmetry.space_group_name_H-M   'P 1'
#
loop_
_entity.id
_entity.type
_entity.pdbx_description
1 polymer ?
#
loop_
_entity_poly.entity_id
_entity_poly.type
_entity_poly.pdbx_seq_one_letter_code
_entity_poly.pdbx_strand_id
1 'polypeptide(L)'
;ALQVYETAVRYQFYHVFALLAAGILSERFHGSWMNRAGTCFIVGILLFCGSLYIISAMMTTGISVPAALGVLTPLGGLGFILGWIFMSIALLRGRSS
;
A
#
# COMPACT_ATOMS: atom_id res chain seq x y z
N ALA A 1 -15.93 -13.84 3.84
CA ALA A 1 -15.90 -12.46 4.34
C ALA A 1 -14.79 -12.25 5.38
N LEU A 2 -14.87 -12.85 6.57
CA LEU A 2 -13.90 -12.59 7.66
C LEU A 2 -12.42 -12.76 7.27
N GLN A 3 -12.04 -13.85 6.60
CA GLN A 3 -10.65 -14.05 6.14
C GLN A 3 -10.16 -12.96 5.17
N VAL A 4 -11.05 -12.43 4.33
CA VAL A 4 -10.73 -11.34 3.38
C VAL A 4 -10.51 -10.04 4.15
N TYR A 5 -11.36 -9.77 5.13
CA TYR A 5 -11.22 -8.63 6.03
C TYR A 5 -9.91 -8.69 6.83
N GLU A 6 -9.60 -9.83 7.46
CA GLU A 6 -8.34 -10.01 8.19
C GLU A 6 -7.12 -9.81 7.29
N THR A 7 -7.19 -10.25 6.03
CA THR A 7 -6.15 -9.99 5.04
C THR A 7 -5.99 -8.51 4.77
N ALA A 8 -7.10 -7.78 4.55
CA ALA A 8 -7.07 -6.33 4.34
C ALA A 8 -6.42 -5.60 5.51
N VAL A 9 -6.84 -5.90 6.74
CA VAL A 9 -6.30 -5.28 7.97
C VAL A 9 -4.82 -5.59 8.14
N ARG A 10 -4.43 -6.86 7.98
CA ARG A 10 -3.04 -7.29 8.14
C ARG A 10 -2.11 -6.59 7.15
N TYR A 11 -2.52 -6.50 5.88
CA TYR A 11 -1.72 -5.81 4.87
C TYR A 11 -1.67 -4.31 5.11
N GLN A 12 -2.78 -3.68 5.51
CA GLN A 12 -2.80 -2.27 5.88
C GLN A 12 -1.86 -2.00 7.05
N PHE A 13 -1.90 -2.82 8.09
CA PHE A 13 -1.05 -2.68 9.29
C PHE A 13 0.43 -2.66 8.92
N TYR A 14 0.91 -3.63 8.14
CA TYR A 14 2.31 -3.67 7.71
C TYR A 14 2.72 -2.46 6.87
N HIS A 15 1.86 -2.01 5.95
CA HIS A 15 2.20 -0.89 5.05
C HIS A 15 2.03 0.48 5.70
N VAL A 16 1.23 0.60 6.77
CA VAL A 16 1.19 1.81 7.60
C VAL A 16 2.52 1.99 8.33
N PHE A 17 3.16 0.93 8.83
CA PHE A 17 4.51 1.06 9.39
C PHE A 17 5.54 1.43 8.32
N ALA A 18 5.44 0.87 7.12
CA ALA A 18 6.31 1.27 6.01
C ALA A 18 6.12 2.76 5.65
N LEU A 19 4.87 3.23 5.61
CA LEU A 19 4.53 4.63 5.37
C LEU A 19 5.03 5.54 6.49
N LEU A 20 4.87 5.13 7.75
CA LEU A 20 5.39 5.86 8.91
C LEU A 20 6.93 5.97 8.85
N ALA A 21 7.61 4.87 8.54
CA ALA A 21 9.05 4.86 8.33
C ALA A 21 9.44 5.80 7.19
N ALA A 22 8.74 5.77 6.06
CA ALA A 22 8.98 6.69 4.94
C ALA A 22 8.79 8.17 5.34
N GLY A 23 7.77 8.48 6.14
CA GLY A 23 7.54 9.83 6.68
C GLY A 23 8.68 10.31 7.58
N ILE A 24 9.09 9.50 8.55
CA ILE A 24 10.21 9.83 9.45
C ILE A 24 11.52 9.99 8.66
N LEU A 25 11.77 9.10 7.70
CA LEU A 25 12.99 9.16 6.88
C LEU A 25 12.98 10.32 5.89
N SER A 26 11.81 10.86 5.53
CA SER A 26 11.72 12.00 4.60
C SER A 26 12.35 13.27 5.14
N GLU A 27 12.40 13.45 6.47
CA GLU A 27 13.08 14.58 7.12
C GLU A 27 14.60 14.50 7.01
N ARG A 28 15.16 13.29 6.95
CA ARG A 28 16.62 13.06 6.86
C ARG A 28 17.10 12.94 5.42
N PHE A 29 16.29 12.33 4.56
CA PHE A 29 16.63 12.06 3.18
C PHE A 29 15.78 12.96 2.27
N HIS A 30 16.21 14.22 2.12
CA HIS A 30 15.58 15.16 1.21
C HIS A 30 15.71 14.67 -0.23
N GLY A 31 14.61 14.18 -0.81
CA GLY A 31 14.59 13.70 -2.19
C GLY A 31 13.22 13.29 -2.70
N SER A 32 12.97 13.52 -3.99
CA SER A 32 11.73 13.13 -4.68
C SER A 32 11.39 11.64 -4.52
N TRP A 33 12.38 10.79 -4.30
CA TRP A 33 12.21 9.34 -4.16
C TRP A 33 11.50 8.91 -2.87
N MET A 34 11.75 9.57 -1.73
CA MET A 34 11.06 9.22 -0.48
C MET A 34 9.59 9.62 -0.53
N ASN A 35 9.30 10.80 -1.10
CA ASN A 35 7.92 11.23 -1.34
C ASN A 35 7.19 10.29 -2.31
N ARG A 36 7.86 9.84 -3.38
CA ARG A 36 7.31 8.82 -4.30
C ARG A 36 7.02 7.51 -3.57
N ALA A 37 7.91 7.06 -2.67
CA ALA A 37 7.68 5.86 -1.86
C ALA A 37 6.42 5.99 -0.99
N GLY A 38 6.28 7.13 -0.28
CA GLY A 38 5.10 7.43 0.53
C GLY A 38 3.81 7.42 -0.29
N THR A 39 3.79 8.09 -1.45
CA THR A 39 2.63 8.09 -2.36
C THR A 39 2.29 6.68 -2.83
N CYS A 40 3.29 5.86 -3.19
CA CYS A 40 3.08 4.48 -3.62
C CYS A 40 2.48 3.61 -2.50
N PHE A 41 2.93 3.77 -1.24
CA PHE A 41 2.31 3.06 -0.11
C PHE A 41 0.86 3.50 0.11
N ILE A 42 0.56 4.80 0.07
CA ILE A 42 -0.82 5.31 0.24
C ILE A 42 -1.73 4.77 -0.86
N VAL A 43 -1.32 4.88 -2.13
CA VAL A 43 -2.09 4.37 -3.27
C VAL A 43 -2.25 2.85 -3.16
N GLY A 44 -1.19 2.12 -2.78
CA GLY A 44 -1.25 0.68 -2.53
C GLY A 44 -2.26 0.31 -1.45
N ILE A 45 -2.28 1.03 -0.32
CA ILE A 45 -3.23 0.79 0.78
C ILE A 45 -4.66 0.98 0.28
N LEU A 46 -4.93 2.08 -0.43
CA LEU A 46 -6.28 2.38 -0.93
C LEU A 46 -6.75 1.35 -1.96
N LEU A 47 -5.90 0.97 -2.91
CA LEU A 47 -6.27 0.05 -3.99
C LEU A 47 -6.33 -1.41 -3.52
N PHE A 48 -5.38 -1.87 -2.70
CA PHE A 48 -5.32 -3.25 -2.21
C PHE A 48 -6.23 -3.46 -1.01
N CYS A 49 -6.03 -2.71 0.07
CA CYS A 49 -6.78 -2.94 1.31
C CYS A 49 -8.22 -2.45 1.15
N GLY A 50 -8.41 -1.29 0.49
CA GLY A 50 -9.73 -0.76 0.18
C GLY A 50 -10.58 -1.71 -0.68
N SER A 51 -10.01 -2.34 -1.72
CA SER A 51 -10.74 -3.31 -2.52
C SER A 51 -11.18 -4.53 -1.69
N LEU A 52 -10.28 -5.06 -0.84
CA LEU A 52 -10.60 -6.21 0.02
C LEU A 52 -11.66 -5.88 1.07
N TYR A 53 -11.68 -4.65 1.62
CA TYR A 53 -12.78 -4.22 2.50
C TYR A 53 -14.12 -4.20 1.79
N ILE A 54 -14.18 -3.65 0.57
CA ILE A 54 -15.39 -3.61 -0.25
C ILE A 54 -15.85 -5.03 -0.58
N ILE A 55 -14.93 -5.90 -1.01
CA ILE A 55 -15.21 -7.31 -1.31
C ILE A 55 -15.77 -8.02 -0.08
N SER A 56 -15.15 -7.84 1.09
CA SER A 56 -15.64 -8.45 2.33
C SER A 56 -17.05 -7.96 2.69
N ALA A 57 -17.33 -6.67 2.54
CA ALA A 57 -18.65 -6.11 2.77
C ALA A 57 -19.71 -6.67 1.79
N MET A 58 -19.39 -6.71 0.50
CA MET A 58 -20.29 -7.27 -0.53
C MET A 58 -20.63 -8.75 -0.27
N MET A 59 -19.63 -9.53 0.17
CA MET A 59 -19.86 -10.94 0.56
C MET A 59 -20.83 -11.07 1.74
N THR A 60 -20.83 -10.12 2.70
CA THR A 60 -21.76 -10.16 3.83
C THR A 60 -23.19 -9.75 3.45
N THR A 61 -23.34 -8.88 2.44
CA THR A 61 -24.65 -8.41 1.97
C THR A 61 -25.22 -9.27 0.84
N GLY A 62 -24.51 -10.31 0.40
CA GLY A 62 -24.94 -11.19 -0.70
C GLY A 62 -24.88 -10.54 -2.09
N ILE A 63 -24.13 -9.44 -2.24
CA ILE A 63 -23.98 -8.72 -3.51
C ILE A 63 -22.86 -9.38 -4.32
N SER A 64 -23.12 -9.59 -5.62
CA SER A 64 -22.13 -10.11 -6.56
C SER A 64 -20.91 -9.18 -6.63
N VAL A 65 -19.69 -9.74 -6.47
CA VAL A 65 -18.45 -8.97 -6.57
C VAL A 65 -18.13 -8.67 -8.04
N PRO A 66 -18.05 -7.40 -8.46
CA PRO A 66 -17.61 -7.02 -9.80
C PRO A 66 -16.18 -7.49 -10.12
N ALA A 67 -15.95 -7.96 -11.35
CA ALA A 67 -14.61 -8.35 -11.81
C ALA A 67 -13.57 -7.22 -11.72
N ALA A 68 -14.02 -5.96 -11.86
CA ALA A 68 -13.16 -4.78 -11.75
C ALA A 68 -12.48 -4.66 -10.36
N LEU A 69 -13.17 -5.03 -9.29
CA LEU A 69 -12.60 -5.03 -7.93
C LEU A 69 -11.48 -6.06 -7.78
N GLY A 70 -11.54 -7.17 -8.53
CA GLY A 70 -10.48 -8.16 -8.59
C GLY A 70 -9.18 -7.65 -9.23
N VAL A 71 -9.27 -6.69 -10.15
CA VAL A 71 -8.11 -6.09 -10.84
C VAL A 71 -7.46 -4.97 -10.02
N LEU A 72 -8.20 -4.31 -9.13
CA LEU A 72 -7.64 -3.28 -8.25
C LEU A 72 -6.62 -3.84 -7.25
N THR A 73 -6.84 -5.07 -6.78
CA THR A 73 -5.95 -5.75 -5.82
C THR A 73 -4.52 -5.92 -6.35
N PRO A 74 -4.26 -6.54 -7.54
CA PRO A 74 -2.90 -6.63 -8.06
C PRO A 74 -2.27 -5.26 -8.35
N LEU A 75 -3.05 -4.26 -8.78
CA LEU A 75 -2.55 -2.89 -8.96
C LEU A 75 -2.10 -2.26 -7.64
N GLY A 76 -2.86 -2.46 -6.55
CA GLY A 76 -2.45 -2.02 -5.22
C GLY A 76 -1.19 -2.75 -4.72
N GLY A 77 -1.08 -4.05 -5.01
CA GLY A 77 0.12 -4.84 -4.73
C GLY A 77 1.37 -4.31 -5.45
N LEU A 78 1.24 -3.90 -6.71
CA LEU A 78 2.32 -3.22 -7.44
C LEU A 78 2.71 -1.89 -6.76
N GLY A 79 1.73 -1.14 -6.26
CA GLY A 79 1.96 0.07 -5.45
C GLY A 79 2.85 -0.20 -4.24
N PHE A 80 2.60 -1.29 -3.51
CA PHE A 80 3.45 -1.70 -2.38
C PHE A 80 4.88 -2.02 -2.81
N ILE A 81 5.05 -2.81 -3.87
CA ILE A 81 6.38 -3.18 -4.39
C ILE A 81 7.16 -1.93 -4.80
N LEU A 82 6.53 -1.02 -5.55
CA LEU A 82 7.14 0.24 -5.96
C LEU A 82 7.49 1.13 -4.76
N GLY A 83 6.64 1.16 -3.73
CA GLY A 83 6.91 1.88 -2.48
C GLY A 83 8.23 1.42 -1.83
N TRP A 84 8.42 0.11 -1.67
CA TRP A 84 9.65 -0.46 -1.12
C TRP A 84 10.88 -0.19 -1.99
N ILE A 85 10.74 -0.31 -3.32
CA ILE A 85 11.82 -0.02 -4.27
C ILE A 85 12.25 1.45 -4.16
N PHE A 86 11.30 2.39 -4.18
CA PHE A 86 11.61 3.81 -4.09
C PHE A 86 12.20 4.20 -2.74
N MET A 87 11.71 3.61 -1.65
CA MET A 87 12.29 3.82 -0.31
C MET A 87 13.73 3.32 -0.25
N SER A 88 14.01 2.14 -0.83
CA SER A 88 15.37 1.58 -0.90
C SER A 88 16.30 2.44 -1.76
N ILE A 89 15.83 2.92 -2.91
CA ILE A 89 16.60 3.84 -3.77
C ILE A 89 16.92 5.15 -3.05
N ALA A 90 15.94 5.70 -2.33
CA ALA A 90 16.13 6.93 -1.54
C ALA A 90 17.22 6.75 -0.49
N LEU A 91 17.21 5.62 0.23
CA LEU A 91 18.22 5.28 1.24
C LEU A 91 19.63 5.10 0.64
N LEU A 92 19.73 4.40 -0.49
CA LEU A 92 21.01 4.16 -1.17
C LEU A 92 21.63 5.45 -1.71
N ARG A 93 20.80 6.34 -2.29
CA ARG A 93 21.26 7.64 -2.80
C ARG A 93 21.58 8.63 -1.69
N GLY A 94 20.78 8.62 -0.63
CA GLY A 94 20.97 9.51 0.52
C GLY A 94 22.26 9.26 1.31
N ARG A 95 22.87 8.07 1.21
CA ARG A 95 24.20 7.79 1.79
C ARG A 95 25.38 8.38 1.01
N SER A 96 25.15 8.81 -0.24
CA SER A 96 26.21 9.29 -1.15
C SER A 96 26.40 10.81 -1.14
N SER A 97 25.66 11.53 -0.30
CA SER A 97 25.69 13.00 -0.14
C SER A 97 26.13 13.36 1.27
#